data_AF-J9BFU0-F1
#
_entry.id   AF-J9BFU0-F1
#
_cell.length_a   1.000
_cell.length_b   1.000
_cell.length_c   1.000
_cell.angle_alpha   90.00
_cell.angle_beta   90.00
_cell.angle_gamma   90.00
#
_symmetry.space_group_name_H-M   'P 1'
#
loop_
_entity.id
_entity.type
_entity.pdbx_description
1 polymer ?
#
loop_
_entity_poly.entity_id
_entity_poly.type
_entity_poly.pdbx_seq_one_letter_code
_entity_poly.pdbx_strand_id
1 'polypeptide(L)'
;MSDSATCSKSYQEFVKFGKFFTTRLVQALVQSRLGQLIVQSCSVSPDPTDWFSVRIDELGEVAAQLRTSVTKYPPNTNCFTLDFLLHTADGDVLPLESWCVRYESQLTDGNVNVRTELYHQLGTLLKSAIVASRMTPAYRYYVRKQSPDTFIIMYRVYEKEPEMDLGEEQKKVRIGLVTSPFGGFSVDLLYRTKMEIDR
;
A
#
# COMPACT_ATOMS: atom_id res chain seq x y z
N MET A 1 14.91 -27.89 21.48
CA MET A 1 13.55 -27.40 21.80
C MET A 1 13.46 -25.86 21.86
N SER A 2 14.58 -25.12 21.98
CA SER A 2 14.63 -23.64 21.94
C SER A 2 14.43 -23.06 20.53
N ASP A 3 14.95 -23.74 19.50
CA ASP A 3 15.04 -23.16 18.15
C ASP A 3 13.69 -23.19 17.41
N SER A 4 12.86 -24.22 17.65
CA SER A 4 11.51 -24.31 17.10
C SER A 4 10.58 -23.24 17.67
N ALA A 5 10.68 -22.96 18.98
CA ALA A 5 9.88 -21.91 19.63
C ALA A 5 10.30 -20.50 19.16
N THR A 6 11.59 -20.29 18.92
CA THR A 6 12.12 -19.01 18.42
C THR A 6 11.75 -18.78 16.95
N CYS A 7 11.83 -19.82 16.12
CA CYS A 7 11.36 -19.79 14.73
C CYS A 7 9.85 -19.48 14.65
N SER A 8 9.04 -20.11 15.52
CA SER A 8 7.60 -19.83 15.60
C SER A 8 7.30 -18.37 15.96
N LYS A 9 8.01 -17.78 16.94
CA LYS A 9 7.84 -16.37 17.32
C LYS A 9 8.26 -15.41 16.20
N SER A 10 9.40 -15.66 15.56
CA SER A 10 9.90 -14.84 14.44
C SER A 10 8.92 -14.85 13.26
N TYR A 11 8.32 -16.01 12.96
CA TYR A 11 7.29 -16.10 11.92
C TYR A 11 6.02 -15.31 12.28
N GLN A 12 5.58 -15.34 13.54
CA GLN A 12 4.43 -14.54 13.97
C GLN A 12 4.71 -13.03 13.87
N GLU A 13 5.93 -12.58 14.17
CA GLU A 13 6.34 -11.19 13.94
C GLU A 13 6.34 -10.84 12.45
N PHE A 14 6.85 -11.72 11.59
CA PHE A 14 6.80 -11.56 10.14
C PHE A 14 5.37 -11.39 9.61
N VAL A 15 4.45 -12.26 10.02
CA VAL A 15 3.02 -12.17 9.67
C VAL A 15 2.41 -10.86 10.17
N LYS A 16 2.76 -10.46 11.40
CA LYS A 16 2.32 -9.19 12.00
C LYS A 16 2.81 -7.99 11.18
N PHE A 17 4.06 -8.00 10.74
CA PHE A 17 4.64 -6.92 9.94
C PHE A 17 3.97 -6.79 8.58
N GLY A 18 3.69 -7.90 7.88
CA GLY A 18 2.95 -7.85 6.63
C GLY A 18 1.58 -7.17 6.78
N LYS A 19 0.82 -7.50 7.82
CA LYS A 19 -0.46 -6.84 8.14
C LYS A 19 -0.31 -5.34 8.43
N PHE A 20 0.59 -4.97 9.35
CA PHE A 20 0.75 -3.55 9.70
C PHE A 20 1.34 -2.73 8.56
N PHE A 21 2.23 -3.31 7.76
CA PHE A 21 2.79 -2.66 6.58
C PHE A 21 1.68 -2.34 5.57
N THR A 22 0.87 -3.33 5.20
CA THR A 22 -0.23 -3.15 4.24
C THR A 22 -1.25 -2.14 4.73
N THR A 23 -1.65 -2.20 6.00
CA THR A 23 -2.64 -1.24 6.56
C THR A 23 -2.09 0.18 6.61
N ARG A 24 -0.82 0.38 6.99
CA ARG A 24 -0.17 1.71 6.99
C ARG A 24 0.05 2.25 5.58
N LEU A 25 0.39 1.38 4.64
CA LEU A 25 0.48 1.72 3.22
C LEU A 25 -0.87 2.22 2.70
N VAL A 26 -1.97 1.51 2.98
CA VAL A 26 -3.32 1.93 2.57
C VAL A 26 -3.66 3.31 3.15
N GLN A 27 -3.43 3.52 4.46
CA GLN A 27 -3.68 4.82 5.10
C GLN A 27 -2.93 5.95 4.38
N ALA A 28 -1.63 5.76 4.14
CA ALA A 28 -0.80 6.78 3.51
C ALA A 28 -1.21 7.04 2.05
N LEU A 29 -1.53 5.99 1.30
CA LEU A 29 -1.97 6.11 -0.09
C LEU A 29 -3.38 6.71 -0.20
N VAL A 30 -4.33 6.38 0.67
CA VAL A 30 -5.66 7.01 0.64
C VAL A 30 -5.56 8.49 1.00
N GLN A 31 -4.84 8.83 2.07
CA GLN A 31 -4.60 10.24 2.41
C GLN A 31 -3.91 10.97 1.25
N SER A 32 -3.12 10.25 0.46
CA SER A 32 -2.48 10.82 -0.71
C SER A 32 -3.42 11.30 -1.80
N ARG A 33 -4.66 10.80 -1.81
CA ARG A 33 -5.69 11.14 -2.79
C ARG A 33 -6.75 12.11 -2.26
N LEU A 34 -6.66 12.57 -1.00
CA LEU A 34 -7.62 13.51 -0.41
C LEU A 34 -7.49 14.96 -0.90
N GLY A 35 -6.51 15.27 -1.76
CA GLY A 35 -6.30 16.65 -2.25
C GLY A 35 -5.58 17.58 -1.27
N GLN A 36 -5.38 17.16 -0.03
CA GLN A 36 -4.76 17.95 1.03
C GLN A 36 -3.25 17.70 1.16
N LEU A 37 -2.51 18.73 1.60
CA LEU A 37 -1.11 18.57 1.98
C LEU A 37 -1.05 17.92 3.37
N ILE A 38 -0.36 16.78 3.46
CA ILE A 38 -0.09 16.10 4.72
C ILE A 38 1.27 16.58 5.23
N VAL A 39 1.29 17.18 6.41
CA VAL A 39 2.52 17.59 7.11
C VAL A 39 2.50 16.98 8.49
N GLN A 40 3.56 16.25 8.83
CA GLN A 40 3.71 15.63 10.14
C GLN A 40 5.08 15.94 10.74
N SER A 41 5.10 16.16 12.05
CA SER A 41 6.32 16.44 12.79
C SER A 41 7.00 15.16 13.26
N CYS A 42 8.33 15.12 13.18
CA CYS A 42 9.13 14.09 13.81
C CYS A 42 9.03 14.18 15.34
N SER A 43 9.04 13.03 16.01
CA SER A 43 9.04 12.94 17.47
C SER A 43 10.21 12.06 17.94
N VAL A 44 10.89 12.49 19.00
CA VAL A 44 11.90 11.68 19.71
C VAL A 44 11.27 10.64 20.64
N SER A 45 10.00 10.84 21.00
CA SER A 45 9.16 9.89 21.74
C SER A 45 8.07 9.37 20.79
N PRO A 46 8.34 8.31 19.99
CA PRO A 46 7.38 7.77 19.04
C PRO A 46 6.19 7.17 19.77
N ASP A 47 5.01 7.28 19.17
CA ASP A 47 3.84 6.56 19.66
C ASP A 47 4.03 5.06 19.40
N PRO A 48 3.63 4.14 20.31
CA PRO A 48 3.69 2.70 20.05
C PRO A 48 2.95 2.24 18.79
N THR A 49 2.04 3.07 18.27
CA THR A 49 1.31 2.86 17.01
C THR A 49 2.02 3.41 15.77
N ASP A 50 3.13 4.14 15.92
CA ASP A 50 3.98 4.64 14.83
C ASP A 50 4.83 3.49 14.24
N TRP A 51 4.16 2.58 13.53
CA TRP A 51 4.77 1.43 12.89
C TRP A 51 5.81 1.83 11.83
N PHE A 52 6.89 1.04 11.77
CA PHE A 52 8.03 1.21 10.86
C PHE A 52 8.76 2.54 10.98
N SER A 53 8.65 3.18 12.15
CA SER A 53 9.23 4.49 12.44
C SER A 53 8.76 5.58 11.46
N VAL A 54 7.51 5.45 11.00
CA VAL A 54 6.83 6.43 10.15
C VAL A 54 5.50 6.77 10.81
N ARG A 55 5.35 8.03 11.20
CA ARG A 55 4.05 8.53 11.64
C ARG A 55 3.11 8.57 10.45
N ILE A 56 1.90 8.04 10.63
CA ILE A 56 0.80 8.07 9.65
C ILE A 56 -0.47 8.08 10.48
N ASP A 57 -1.24 9.17 10.40
CA ASP A 57 -2.50 9.27 11.13
C ASP A 57 -3.49 8.24 10.58
N GLU A 58 -4.31 7.62 11.43
CA GLU A 58 -5.29 6.65 10.96
C GLU A 58 -6.62 7.34 10.67
N LEU A 59 -7.06 7.29 9.42
CA LEU A 59 -8.43 7.64 9.06
C LEU A 59 -9.36 6.52 9.53
N GLY A 60 -10.30 6.87 10.41
CA GLY A 60 -11.21 5.89 11.03
C GLY A 60 -12.08 5.15 10.01
N GLU A 61 -12.51 5.84 8.94
CA GLU A 61 -13.29 5.25 7.84
C GLU A 61 -12.48 4.20 7.05
N VAL A 62 -11.20 4.50 6.75
CA VAL A 62 -10.30 3.58 6.06
C VAL A 62 -10.06 2.35 6.94
N ALA A 63 -9.84 2.57 8.24
CA ALA A 63 -9.66 1.48 9.20
C ALA A 63 -10.92 0.62 9.32
N ALA A 64 -12.12 1.22 9.28
CA ALA A 64 -13.38 0.50 9.29
C ALA A 64 -13.57 -0.34 8.02
N GLN A 65 -13.32 0.24 6.84
CA GLN A 65 -13.41 -0.49 5.58
C GLN A 65 -12.44 -1.67 5.53
N LEU A 66 -11.18 -1.48 5.97
CA LEU A 66 -10.20 -2.57 6.05
C LEU A 66 -10.64 -3.70 6.99
N ARG A 67 -11.36 -3.39 8.09
CA ARG A 67 -11.90 -4.42 8.99
C ARG A 67 -13.09 -5.18 8.38
N THR A 68 -13.90 -4.52 7.56
CA THR A 68 -15.11 -5.12 6.98
C THR A 68 -14.83 -5.87 5.68
N SER A 69 -13.92 -5.37 4.84
CA SER A 69 -13.69 -5.86 3.48
C SER A 69 -12.48 -6.78 3.33
N VAL A 70 -11.60 -6.84 4.34
CA VAL A 70 -10.34 -7.60 4.26
C VAL A 70 -10.25 -8.62 5.39
N THR A 71 -10.10 -9.88 5.02
CA THR A 71 -9.96 -11.05 5.87
C THR A 71 -8.50 -11.50 6.03
N LYS A 72 -7.68 -11.37 4.98
CA LYS A 72 -6.26 -11.76 5.00
C LYS A 72 -5.36 -10.64 4.47
N TYR A 73 -4.14 -10.64 5.00
CA TYR A 73 -3.07 -9.75 4.58
C TYR A 73 -1.85 -10.61 4.22
N PRO A 74 -0.97 -10.16 3.31
CA PRO A 74 0.32 -10.81 3.10
C PRO A 74 1.03 -11.03 4.44
N PRO A 75 1.60 -12.22 4.70
CA PRO A 75 1.80 -13.35 3.79
C PRO A 75 0.63 -14.36 3.70
N ASN A 76 -0.46 -14.18 4.44
CA ASN A 76 -1.61 -15.11 4.44
C ASN A 76 -2.45 -15.03 3.15
N THR A 77 -2.20 -14.03 2.32
CA THR A 77 -2.57 -13.98 0.90
C THR A 77 -1.34 -13.57 0.09
N ASN A 78 -1.22 -14.04 -1.15
CA ASN A 78 -0.07 -13.72 -2.00
C ASN A 78 -0.13 -12.28 -2.55
N CYS A 79 -1.32 -11.68 -2.60
CA CYS A 79 -1.50 -10.34 -3.14
C CYS A 79 -2.63 -9.61 -2.42
N PHE A 80 -2.36 -8.35 -2.08
CA PHE A 80 -3.35 -7.38 -1.62
C PHE A 80 -3.29 -6.18 -2.55
N THR A 81 -4.44 -5.75 -3.05
CA THR A 81 -4.53 -4.65 -4.00
C THR A 81 -5.38 -3.52 -3.45
N LEU A 82 -4.89 -2.28 -3.61
CA LEU A 82 -5.59 -1.02 -3.42
C LEU A 82 -5.69 -0.32 -4.78
N ASP A 83 -6.91 -0.19 -5.27
CA ASP A 83 -7.18 0.51 -6.51
C ASP A 83 -7.66 1.94 -6.26
N PHE A 84 -7.26 2.85 -7.14
CA PHE A 84 -7.82 4.20 -7.26
C PHE A 84 -8.50 4.37 -8.61
N LEU A 85 -9.70 4.95 -8.57
CA LEU A 85 -10.51 5.22 -9.74
C LEU A 85 -11.20 6.57 -9.60
N LEU A 86 -11.41 7.24 -10.73
CA LEU A 86 -12.13 8.50 -10.83
C LEU A 86 -13.58 8.21 -11.20
N HIS A 87 -14.52 8.81 -10.48
CA HIS A 87 -15.95 8.82 -10.82
C HIS A 87 -16.35 10.20 -11.26
N THR A 88 -16.93 10.35 -12.45
CA THR A 88 -17.49 11.62 -12.93
C THR A 88 -18.89 11.83 -12.38
N ALA A 89 -19.34 13.09 -12.33
CA ALA A 89 -20.71 13.44 -11.96
C ALA A 89 -21.75 12.82 -12.92
N ASP A 90 -21.37 12.59 -14.18
CA ASP A 90 -22.22 11.98 -15.21
C ASP A 90 -22.26 10.44 -15.13
N GLY A 91 -21.53 9.83 -14.18
CA GLY A 91 -21.56 8.39 -13.91
C GLY A 91 -20.46 7.57 -14.58
N ASP A 92 -19.57 8.20 -15.34
CA ASP A 92 -18.42 7.50 -15.94
C ASP A 92 -17.39 7.13 -14.87
N VAL A 93 -16.70 5.99 -15.07
CA VAL A 93 -15.63 5.51 -14.20
C VAL A 93 -14.34 5.39 -14.99
N LEU A 94 -13.27 6.01 -14.49
CA LEU A 94 -11.94 5.92 -15.07
C LEU A 94 -10.96 5.28 -14.08
N PRO A 95 -10.53 4.03 -14.34
CA PRO A 95 -9.42 3.39 -13.65
C PRO A 95 -8.12 4.20 -13.70
N LEU A 96 -7.52 4.51 -12.54
CA LEU A 96 -6.30 5.34 -12.48
C LEU A 96 -5.06 4.53 -12.10
N GLU A 97 -5.13 3.79 -11.00
CA GLU A 97 -3.96 3.13 -10.41
C GLU A 97 -4.36 1.87 -9.64
N SER A 98 -3.43 0.91 -9.58
CA SER A 98 -3.49 -0.26 -8.71
C SER A 98 -2.17 -0.40 -7.95
N TRP A 99 -2.24 -0.36 -6.63
CA TRP A 99 -1.12 -0.57 -5.72
C TRP A 99 -1.22 -1.96 -5.12
N CYS A 100 -0.18 -2.77 -5.29
CA CYS A 100 -0.20 -4.17 -4.90
C CYS A 100 0.90 -4.47 -3.90
N VAL A 101 0.53 -4.99 -2.73
CA VAL A 101 1.47 -5.63 -1.80
C VAL A 101 1.47 -7.13 -2.10
N ARG A 102 2.59 -7.64 -2.60
CA ARG A 102 2.75 -9.06 -2.93
C ARG A 102 3.66 -9.76 -1.93
N TYR A 103 3.36 -11.03 -1.71
CA TYR A 103 4.19 -11.96 -0.96
C TYR A 103 4.60 -13.13 -1.85
N GLU A 104 5.89 -13.45 -1.82
CA GLU A 104 6.50 -14.53 -2.59
C GLU A 104 7.32 -15.42 -1.65
N SER A 105 6.86 -16.66 -1.42
CA SER A 105 7.49 -17.58 -0.47
C SER A 105 8.89 -18.06 -0.92
N GLN A 106 9.17 -18.02 -2.21
CA GLN A 106 10.45 -18.40 -2.80
C GLN A 106 11.57 -17.36 -2.56
N LEU A 107 11.22 -16.11 -2.26
CA LEU A 107 12.17 -15.01 -2.08
C LEU A 107 12.71 -14.97 -0.66
N THR A 108 13.48 -16.01 -0.30
CA THR A 108 14.02 -16.17 1.05
C THR A 108 15.45 -15.62 1.18
N ASP A 109 15.73 -14.99 2.31
CA ASP A 109 17.08 -14.63 2.75
C ASP A 109 17.23 -14.95 4.24
N GLY A 110 17.96 -16.03 4.53
CA GLY A 110 18.16 -16.53 5.90
C GLY A 110 19.01 -15.63 6.79
N ASN A 111 19.70 -14.64 6.24
CA ASN A 111 20.58 -13.75 7.00
C ASN A 111 19.83 -12.56 7.60
N VAL A 112 18.62 -12.26 7.11
CA VAL A 112 17.86 -11.09 7.54
C VAL A 112 17.26 -11.30 8.93
N ASN A 113 17.58 -10.40 9.86
CA ASN A 113 16.94 -10.38 11.17
C ASN A 113 15.52 -9.78 11.05
N VAL A 114 14.49 -10.60 11.26
CA VAL A 114 13.09 -10.17 11.14
C VAL A 114 12.78 -8.95 12.02
N ARG A 115 13.13 -9.00 13.31
CA ARG A 115 12.71 -7.97 14.27
C ARG A 115 13.33 -6.59 14.02
N THR A 116 14.55 -6.54 13.49
CA THR A 116 15.31 -5.29 13.33
C THR A 116 15.46 -4.91 11.87
N GLU A 117 16.13 -5.74 11.08
CA GLU A 117 16.47 -5.44 9.69
C GLU A 117 15.23 -5.40 8.80
N LEU A 118 14.39 -6.44 8.81
CA LEU A 118 13.17 -6.45 7.99
C LEU A 118 12.23 -5.29 8.39
N TYR A 119 12.10 -4.99 9.68
CA TYR A 119 11.31 -3.86 10.17
C TYR A 119 11.77 -2.53 9.57
N HIS A 120 13.09 -2.28 9.55
CA HIS A 120 13.66 -1.07 8.95
C HIS A 120 13.54 -1.05 7.42
N GLN A 121 13.77 -2.18 6.76
CA GLN A 121 13.60 -2.31 5.31
C GLN A 121 12.16 -2.03 4.88
N LEU A 122 11.17 -2.55 5.62
CA LEU A 122 9.74 -2.24 5.41
C LEU A 122 9.44 -0.75 5.62
N GLY A 123 10.05 -0.10 6.61
CA GLY A 123 9.92 1.34 6.81
C GLY A 123 10.48 2.17 5.64
N THR A 124 11.61 1.74 5.07
CA THR A 124 12.16 2.34 3.86
C THR A 124 11.23 2.13 2.67
N LEU A 125 10.71 0.91 2.48
CA LEU A 125 9.75 0.60 1.41
C LEU A 125 8.47 1.44 1.52
N LEU A 126 7.96 1.63 2.73
CA LEU A 126 6.79 2.46 3.02
C LEU A 126 7.04 3.93 2.63
N LYS A 127 8.20 4.49 3.00
CA LYS A 127 8.61 5.85 2.60
C LYS A 127 8.73 5.97 1.08
N SER A 128 9.33 4.99 0.42
CA SER A 128 9.43 4.96 -1.05
C SER A 128 8.06 4.96 -1.72
N ALA A 129 7.10 4.18 -1.20
CA ALA A 129 5.73 4.16 -1.72
C ALA A 129 5.02 5.51 -1.50
N ILE A 130 5.19 6.14 -0.34
CA ILE A 130 4.65 7.48 -0.05
C ILE A 130 5.16 8.50 -1.07
N VAL A 131 6.47 8.50 -1.35
CA VAL A 131 7.07 9.41 -2.34
C VAL A 131 6.54 9.10 -3.75
N ALA A 132 6.57 7.83 -4.15
CA ALA A 132 6.08 7.39 -5.46
C ALA A 132 4.61 7.76 -5.69
N SER A 133 3.78 7.72 -4.65
CA SER A 133 2.36 8.09 -4.71
C SER A 133 2.11 9.53 -5.17
N ARG A 134 3.13 10.41 -5.07
CA ARG A 134 3.05 11.82 -5.48
C ARG A 134 3.57 12.08 -6.89
N MET A 135 4.14 11.06 -7.52
CA MET A 135 4.77 11.19 -8.84
C MET A 135 3.87 10.68 -9.96
N THR A 136 2.72 10.08 -9.62
CA THR A 136 1.80 9.49 -10.58
C THR A 136 1.00 10.56 -11.36
N PRO A 137 0.56 10.25 -12.58
CA PRO A 137 -0.33 11.14 -13.34
C PRO A 137 -1.61 11.51 -12.58
N ALA A 138 -2.24 10.55 -11.88
CA ALA A 138 -3.45 10.82 -11.12
C ALA A 138 -3.22 11.86 -10.01
N TYR A 139 -2.10 11.75 -9.27
CA TYR A 139 -1.76 12.75 -8.26
C TYR A 139 -1.52 14.13 -8.87
N ARG A 140 -0.71 14.18 -9.94
CA ARG A 140 -0.29 15.45 -10.56
C ARG A 140 -1.44 16.21 -11.21
N TYR A 141 -2.39 15.51 -11.83
CA TYR A 141 -3.41 16.15 -12.66
C TYR A 141 -4.80 16.21 -12.01
N TYR A 142 -5.17 15.23 -11.17
CA TYR A 142 -6.56 15.05 -10.73
C TYR A 142 -6.77 15.27 -9.23
N VAL A 143 -5.85 14.83 -8.37
CA VAL A 143 -6.07 14.80 -6.92
C VAL A 143 -6.47 16.16 -6.33
N ARG A 144 -5.90 17.27 -6.79
CA ARG A 144 -6.25 18.62 -6.31
C ARG A 144 -7.42 19.30 -7.04
N LYS A 145 -7.98 18.64 -8.07
CA LYS A 145 -9.05 19.19 -8.92
C LYS A 145 -10.40 18.50 -8.72
N GLN A 146 -10.49 17.59 -7.75
CA GLN A 146 -11.71 16.87 -7.43
C GLN A 146 -12.79 17.84 -6.93
N SER A 147 -14.02 17.62 -7.38
CA SER A 147 -15.22 18.30 -6.90
C SER A 147 -16.42 17.38 -7.08
N PRO A 148 -17.41 17.38 -6.16
CA PRO A 148 -18.66 16.65 -6.37
C PRO A 148 -19.37 16.99 -7.70
N ASP A 149 -19.19 18.21 -8.20
CA ASP A 149 -19.82 18.68 -9.45
C ASP A 149 -19.10 18.19 -10.72
N THR A 150 -17.89 17.65 -10.60
CA THR A 150 -17.08 17.23 -11.76
C THR A 150 -16.68 15.77 -11.63
N PHE A 151 -15.84 15.46 -10.66
CA PHE A 151 -15.38 14.11 -10.37
C PHE A 151 -14.81 13.99 -8.95
N ILE A 152 -14.85 12.77 -8.43
CA ILE A 152 -14.21 12.39 -7.18
C ILE A 152 -13.35 11.15 -7.38
N ILE A 153 -12.25 11.04 -6.63
CA ILE A 153 -11.40 9.85 -6.61
C ILE A 153 -11.91 8.93 -5.50
N MET A 154 -12.26 7.72 -5.90
CA MET A 154 -12.63 6.64 -5.00
C MET A 154 -11.51 5.61 -4.92
N TYR A 155 -11.59 4.76 -3.90
CA TYR A 155 -10.68 3.64 -3.76
C TYR A 155 -11.42 2.37 -3.38
N ARG A 156 -10.79 1.22 -3.67
CA ARG A 156 -11.26 -0.09 -3.24
C ARG A 156 -10.08 -0.99 -2.86
N VAL A 157 -10.30 -1.90 -1.92
CA VAL A 157 -9.28 -2.84 -1.43
C VAL A 157 -9.77 -4.27 -1.57
N TYR A 158 -8.86 -5.20 -1.90
CA TYR A 158 -9.18 -6.63 -1.99
C TYR A 158 -7.92 -7.52 -1.99
N GLU A 159 -8.10 -8.82 -1.77
CA GLU A 159 -7.04 -9.81 -1.52
C GLU A 159 -6.65 -10.63 -2.75
N LYS A 160 -6.48 -9.98 -3.90
CA LYS A 160 -6.13 -10.63 -5.16
C LYS A 160 -5.31 -9.71 -6.07
N GLU A 161 -4.81 -10.27 -7.15
CA GLU A 161 -4.15 -9.53 -8.24
C GLU A 161 -5.07 -8.44 -8.80
N PRO A 162 -4.50 -7.32 -9.31
CA PRO A 162 -5.28 -6.21 -9.82
C PRO A 162 -6.05 -6.64 -11.08
N GLU A 163 -7.34 -6.31 -11.12
CA GLU A 163 -8.24 -6.67 -12.24
C GLU A 163 -8.65 -5.47 -13.09
N MET A 164 -8.22 -4.27 -12.73
CA MET A 164 -8.59 -3.06 -13.47
C MET A 164 -7.86 -2.97 -14.80
N ASP A 165 -8.62 -2.65 -15.84
CA ASP A 165 -8.06 -2.21 -17.10
C ASP A 165 -7.64 -0.73 -16.99
N LEU A 166 -6.33 -0.50 -16.91
CA LEU A 166 -5.73 0.83 -16.85
C LEU A 166 -5.43 1.40 -18.25
N GLY A 167 -5.87 0.71 -19.31
CA GLY A 167 -5.65 1.06 -20.71
C GLY A 167 -4.34 0.50 -21.28
N GLU A 168 -4.22 0.55 -22.61
CA GLU A 168 -3.11 -0.08 -23.36
C GLU A 168 -1.72 0.46 -22.97
N GLU A 169 -1.61 1.75 -22.65
CA GLU A 169 -0.35 2.40 -22.27
C GLU A 169 -0.05 2.36 -20.77
N GLN A 170 -0.75 1.49 -20.02
CA GLN A 170 -0.48 1.36 -18.59
C GLN A 170 1.00 1.05 -18.33
N LYS A 171 1.51 1.61 -17.24
CA LYS A 171 2.88 1.34 -16.77
C LYS A 171 2.82 0.53 -15.49
N LYS A 172 3.73 -0.43 -15.38
CA LYS A 172 3.98 -1.20 -14.16
C LYS A 172 5.39 -0.89 -13.64
N VAL A 173 5.48 -0.55 -12.37
CA VAL A 173 6.74 -0.23 -11.68
C VAL A 173 6.78 -0.96 -10.36
N ARG A 174 7.90 -1.64 -10.08
CA ARG A 174 8.19 -2.16 -8.74
C ARG A 174 8.78 -1.05 -7.88
N ILE A 175 8.07 -0.67 -6.82
CA ILE A 175 8.53 0.34 -5.86
C ILE A 175 9.68 -0.21 -5.02
N GLY A 176 9.61 -1.50 -4.67
CA GLY A 176 10.69 -2.21 -4.02
C GLY A 176 10.34 -3.63 -3.61
N LEU A 177 11.35 -4.35 -3.16
CA LEU A 177 11.31 -5.72 -2.68
C LEU A 177 12.15 -5.82 -1.42
N VAL A 178 11.63 -6.48 -0.39
CA VAL A 178 12.35 -6.83 0.83
C VAL A 178 12.24 -8.32 1.06
N THR A 179 13.36 -8.98 1.34
CA THR A 179 13.44 -10.43 1.55
C THR A 179 13.59 -10.74 3.03
N SER A 180 13.23 -11.96 3.43
CA SER A 180 13.33 -12.43 4.81
C SER A 180 13.53 -13.94 4.85
N PRO A 181 13.80 -14.54 6.02
CA PRO A 181 13.89 -15.99 6.13
C PRO A 181 12.59 -16.73 5.78
N PHE A 182 11.46 -16.01 5.72
CA PHE A 182 10.13 -16.57 5.48
C PHE A 182 9.52 -16.20 4.13
N GLY A 183 10.30 -15.58 3.24
CA GLY A 183 9.85 -15.10 1.93
C GLY A 183 10.00 -13.58 1.79
N GLY A 184 9.53 -13.03 0.67
CA GLY A 184 9.71 -11.63 0.33
C GLY A 184 8.41 -10.86 0.18
N PHE A 185 8.42 -9.58 0.57
CA PHE A 185 7.36 -8.62 0.28
C PHE A 185 7.79 -7.67 -0.81
N SER A 186 6.93 -7.44 -1.80
CA SER A 186 7.12 -6.39 -2.79
C SER A 186 5.93 -5.45 -2.85
N VAL A 187 6.19 -4.20 -3.25
CA VAL A 187 5.16 -3.24 -3.61
C VAL A 187 5.31 -2.93 -5.08
N ASP A 188 4.28 -3.20 -5.87
CA ASP A 188 4.21 -2.79 -7.26
C ASP A 188 3.08 -1.77 -7.45
N LEU A 189 3.31 -0.86 -8.38
CA LEU A 189 2.37 0.16 -8.82
C LEU A 189 2.07 -0.06 -10.31
N LEU A 190 0.80 -0.23 -10.64
CA LEU A 190 0.30 -0.13 -12.01
C LEU A 190 -0.48 1.18 -12.14
N TYR A 191 -0.26 1.93 -13.22
CA TYR A 191 -0.97 3.20 -13.42
C TYR A 191 -1.23 3.51 -14.89
N ARG A 192 -2.38 4.14 -15.11
CA ARG A 192 -2.79 4.73 -16.38
C ARG A 192 -1.93 5.95 -16.71
N THR A 193 -1.56 6.07 -17.98
CA THR A 193 -0.77 7.20 -18.52
C THR A 193 -1.63 8.08 -19.43
N LYS A 194 -2.49 7.48 -20.26
CA LYS A 194 -3.51 8.17 -21.06
C LYS A 194 -4.77 8.44 -20.24
N MET A 195 -5.00 9.70 -19.88
CA MET A 195 -6.04 10.12 -18.93
C MET A 195 -7.35 10.56 -19.60
N GLU A 196 -7.66 9.98 -20.75
CA GLU A 196 -8.88 10.22 -21.51
C GLU A 196 -9.86 9.07 -21.29
N ILE A 197 -11.16 9.39 -21.28
CA ILE A 197 -12.23 8.40 -21.28
C ILE A 197 -12.58 8.19 -22.75
N ASP A 198 -12.24 7.04 -23.32
CA ASP A 198 -12.64 6.69 -24.67
C ASP A 198 -14.17 6.50 -24.66
N ARG A 199 -14.88 7.31 -25.43
CA ARG A 199 -16.34 7.25 -25.62
C ARG A 199 -16.69 6.58 -26.93
#